data_AF-A0A2E8PSP3-F1
#
_entry.id   AF-A0A2E8PSP3-F1
#
_cell.length_a   1.000
_cell.length_b   1.000
_cell.length_c   1.000
_cell.angle_alpha   90.00
_cell.angle_beta   90.00
_cell.angle_gamma   90.00
#
_symmetry.space_group_name_H-M   'P 1'
#
loop_
_entity.id
_entity.type
_entity.pdbx_description
1 polymer ?
#
loop_
_entity_poly.entity_id
_entity_poly.type
_entity_poly.pdbx_seq_one_letter_code
_entity_poly.pdbx_strand_id
1 'polypeptide(L)'
;MNRSEAMEQMKSEFPDAEAPSIFEDKKVTMVILKNPDAEHQKITLHFHPNGKLFGINVTVPVGKEEMRKTLSSQLGAPDRESKRGHSWDLGRYRVITTAFVKGEITVKYSDREAYDIYGRPWLEKEKEK
;
A
#
# COMPACT_ATOMS: atom_id res chain seq x y z
N MET A 1 -23.14 -3.11 -0.65
CA MET A 1 -22.55 -2.16 -1.62
C MET A 1 -22.23 -2.94 -2.87
N ASN A 2 -22.88 -2.59 -3.97
CA ASN A 2 -22.76 -3.31 -5.24
C ASN A 2 -21.61 -2.70 -6.08
N ARG A 3 -21.05 -3.46 -7.01
CA ARG A 3 -19.82 -3.11 -7.77
C ARG A 3 -19.86 -1.71 -8.42
N SER A 4 -21.02 -1.29 -8.91
CA SER A 4 -21.21 0.04 -9.50
C SER A 4 -21.06 1.17 -8.49
N GLU A 5 -21.54 0.98 -7.26
CA GLU A 5 -21.52 2.01 -6.21
C GLU A 5 -20.08 2.27 -5.72
N ALA A 6 -19.28 1.22 -5.59
CA ALA A 6 -17.86 1.36 -5.23
C ALA A 6 -17.06 2.09 -6.31
N MET A 7 -17.36 1.85 -7.59
CA MET A 7 -16.72 2.54 -8.72
C MET A 7 -17.10 4.02 -8.81
N GLU A 8 -18.37 4.36 -8.58
CA GLU A 8 -18.82 5.76 -8.57
C GLU A 8 -18.23 6.54 -7.40
N GLN A 9 -18.17 5.92 -6.22
CA GLN A 9 -17.54 6.51 -5.04
C GLN A 9 -16.05 6.79 -5.28
N MET A 10 -15.31 5.84 -5.86
CA MET A 10 -13.88 6.02 -6.16
C MET A 10 -13.61 7.07 -7.24
N LYS A 11 -14.48 7.22 -8.23
CA LYS A 11 -14.36 8.30 -9.23
C LYS A 11 -14.68 9.67 -8.64
N SER A 12 -15.64 9.74 -7.71
CA SER A 12 -16.01 10.97 -7.03
C SER A 12 -14.93 11.47 -6.07
N GLU A 13 -14.17 10.58 -5.45
CA GLU A 13 -13.14 10.95 -4.47
C GLU A 13 -11.82 11.43 -5.12
N PHE A 14 -11.59 11.14 -6.42
CA PHE A 14 -10.32 11.46 -7.10
C PHE A 14 -10.52 11.95 -8.55
N PRO A 15 -11.02 13.19 -8.76
CA PRO A 15 -11.42 13.69 -10.07
C PRO A 15 -10.28 14.12 -11.00
N ASP A 16 -9.08 14.44 -10.48
CA ASP A 16 -8.04 15.16 -11.23
C ASP A 16 -6.87 14.32 -11.74
N ALA A 17 -6.84 13.02 -11.50
CA ALA A 17 -5.71 12.22 -11.96
C ALA A 17 -5.93 11.75 -13.42
N GLU A 18 -4.88 11.72 -14.25
CA GLU A 18 -4.84 11.06 -15.59
C GLU A 18 -4.99 9.52 -15.52
N ALA A 19 -5.53 9.09 -14.40
CA ALA A 19 -5.67 7.80 -13.76
C ALA A 19 -6.69 8.10 -12.63
N PRO A 20 -7.51 7.17 -12.15
CA PRO A 20 -6.89 5.97 -11.65
C PRO A 20 -6.85 4.90 -12.72
N SER A 21 -5.66 4.31 -12.89
CA SER A 21 -5.60 2.98 -13.48
C SER A 21 -6.13 2.02 -12.42
N ILE A 22 -7.35 1.53 -12.65
CA ILE A 22 -7.98 0.54 -11.78
C ILE A 22 -7.59 -0.85 -12.29
N PHE A 23 -6.86 -1.60 -11.47
CA PHE A 23 -6.52 -2.99 -11.77
C PHE A 23 -7.32 -3.90 -10.85
N GLU A 24 -8.17 -4.72 -11.45
CA GLU A 24 -8.95 -5.72 -10.73
C GLU A 24 -8.41 -7.11 -11.03
N ASP A 25 -7.97 -7.80 -9.99
CA ASP A 25 -7.84 -9.26 -9.99
C ASP A 25 -8.86 -9.82 -8.99
N LYS A 26 -9.15 -11.12 -9.02
CA LYS A 26 -10.11 -11.81 -8.15
C LYS A 26 -9.92 -11.56 -6.65
N LYS A 27 -8.79 -10.99 -6.24
CA LYS A 27 -8.36 -10.83 -4.85
C LYS A 27 -8.19 -9.38 -4.41
N VAL A 28 -8.01 -8.42 -5.32
CA VAL A 28 -7.67 -7.03 -4.99
C VAL A 28 -8.12 -6.10 -6.13
N THR A 29 -8.70 -4.97 -5.78
CA THR A 29 -8.84 -3.80 -6.64
C THR A 29 -7.75 -2.79 -6.28
N MET A 30 -6.92 -2.40 -7.24
CA MET A 30 -5.87 -1.40 -7.04
C MET A 30 -6.24 -0.11 -7.76
N VAL A 31 -6.15 1.01 -7.06
CA VAL A 31 -6.32 2.36 -7.62
C VAL A 31 -4.95 3.01 -7.64
N ILE A 32 -4.43 3.29 -8.84
CA ILE A 32 -3.09 3.87 -9.02
C ILE A 32 -3.19 5.32 -9.45
N LEU A 33 -2.60 6.22 -8.67
CA LEU A 33 -2.39 7.63 -8.97
C LEU A 33 -0.91 7.82 -9.31
N LYS A 34 -0.60 8.39 -10.48
CA LYS A 34 0.77 8.70 -10.89
C LYS A 34 0.98 10.21 -10.79
N ASN A 35 2.10 10.62 -10.21
CA ASN A 35 2.45 12.01 -9.95
C ASN A 35 1.28 12.84 -9.38
N PRO A 36 0.60 12.38 -8.31
CA PRO A 36 -0.54 13.12 -7.77
C PRO A 36 -0.15 14.52 -7.27
N ASP A 37 1.11 14.74 -6.90
CA ASP A 37 1.65 16.04 -6.54
C ASP A 37 3.19 16.07 -6.71
N ALA A 38 3.82 17.18 -6.32
CA ALA A 38 5.27 17.39 -6.46
C ALA A 38 6.13 16.49 -5.55
N GLU A 39 5.57 15.98 -4.46
CA GLU A 39 6.29 15.18 -3.46
C GLU A 39 6.10 13.67 -3.70
N HIS A 40 5.02 13.28 -4.38
CA HIS A 40 4.64 11.89 -4.61
C HIS A 40 4.74 11.51 -6.09
N GLN A 41 5.62 10.57 -6.40
CA GLN A 41 5.75 10.00 -7.76
C GLN A 41 4.60 9.04 -8.08
N LYS A 42 4.09 8.31 -7.08
CA LYS A 42 3.01 7.35 -7.27
C LYS A 42 2.32 7.00 -5.95
N ILE A 43 1.01 6.95 -5.95
CA ILE A 43 0.21 6.38 -4.85
C ILE A 43 -0.58 5.19 -5.40
N THR A 44 -0.61 4.09 -4.65
CA THR A 44 -1.41 2.91 -4.99
C THR A 44 -2.23 2.47 -3.80
N LEU A 45 -3.54 2.57 -3.91
CA LEU A 45 -4.51 2.13 -2.91
C LEU A 45 -4.92 0.69 -3.24
N HIS A 46 -4.94 -0.19 -2.23
CA HIS A 46 -5.31 -1.60 -2.38
C HIS A 46 -6.60 -1.86 -1.61
N PHE A 47 -7.64 -2.20 -2.34
CA PHE A 47 -8.96 -2.54 -1.83
C PHE A 47 -9.20 -4.04 -1.96
N HIS A 48 -9.76 -4.65 -0.93
CA HIS A 48 -10.27 -6.01 -1.01
C HIS A 48 -11.58 -6.03 -1.83
N PRO A 49 -11.99 -7.17 -2.44
CA PRO A 49 -13.26 -7.28 -3.17
C PRO A 49 -14.53 -6.87 -2.43
N ASN A 50 -14.50 -6.78 -1.09
CA ASN A 50 -15.60 -6.25 -0.29
C ASN A 50 -15.59 -4.71 -0.17
N GLY A 51 -14.70 -4.02 -0.87
CA GLY A 51 -14.56 -2.56 -0.87
C GLY A 51 -13.69 -1.98 0.24
N LYS A 52 -13.17 -2.80 1.19
CA LYS A 52 -12.33 -2.27 2.27
C LYS A 52 -10.90 -2.00 1.81
N LEU A 53 -10.41 -0.78 2.08
CA LEU A 53 -9.00 -0.44 1.93
C LEU A 53 -8.16 -1.19 2.96
N PHE A 54 -7.11 -1.89 2.51
CA PHE A 54 -6.21 -2.63 3.41
C PHE A 54 -4.73 -2.30 3.23
N GLY A 55 -4.37 -1.52 2.20
CA GLY A 55 -2.99 -1.09 2.02
C GLY A 55 -2.81 0.10 1.09
N ILE A 56 -1.77 0.88 1.36
CA ILE A 56 -1.38 2.06 0.60
C ILE A 56 0.11 1.93 0.30
N ASN A 57 0.49 2.05 -0.98
CA ASN A 57 1.90 2.21 -1.36
C ASN A 57 2.11 3.63 -1.85
N VAL A 58 3.12 4.30 -1.32
CA VAL A 58 3.50 5.68 -1.68
C VAL A 58 4.94 5.66 -2.17
N THR A 59 5.17 6.03 -3.42
CA THR A 59 6.50 6.18 -3.99
C THR A 59 6.88 7.65 -3.97
N VAL A 60 8.03 7.96 -3.38
CA VAL A 60 8.57 9.31 -3.24
C VAL A 60 10.01 9.38 -3.78
N PRO A 61 10.46 10.56 -4.29
CA PRO A 61 11.76 10.74 -4.91
C PRO A 61 12.86 10.99 -3.85
N VAL A 62 12.89 10.18 -2.79
CA VAL A 62 13.95 10.24 -1.77
C VAL A 62 14.68 8.91 -1.63
N GLY A 63 15.91 9.00 -1.16
CA GLY A 63 16.77 7.84 -0.99
C GLY A 63 16.37 6.94 0.18
N LYS A 64 16.87 5.69 0.14
CA LYS A 64 16.64 4.67 1.18
C LYS A 64 16.98 5.16 2.60
N GLU A 65 18.17 5.75 2.76
CA GLU A 65 18.66 6.20 4.07
C GLU A 65 17.94 7.45 4.58
N GLU A 66 17.53 8.33 3.68
CA GLU A 66 16.78 9.53 4.04
C GLU A 66 15.40 9.15 4.58
N MET A 67 14.66 8.32 3.85
CA MET A 67 13.37 7.81 4.31
C MET A 67 13.49 6.98 5.59
N ARG A 68 14.58 6.21 5.76
CA ARG A 68 14.85 5.49 7.02
C ARG A 68 14.90 6.46 8.20
N LYS A 69 15.64 7.57 8.08
CA LYS A 69 15.75 8.59 9.14
C LYS A 69 14.39 9.23 9.43
N THR A 70 13.65 9.61 8.39
CA THR A 70 12.33 10.24 8.52
C THR A 70 11.32 9.33 9.21
N LEU A 71 11.26 8.04 8.85
CA LEU A 71 10.36 7.11 9.51
C LEU A 71 10.84 6.74 10.90
N SER A 72 12.16 6.63 11.13
CA SER A 72 12.67 6.26 12.45
C SER A 72 12.46 7.34 13.50
N SER A 73 12.40 8.62 13.12
CA SER A 73 12.05 9.69 14.05
C SER A 73 10.59 9.65 14.51
N GLN A 74 9.71 9.02 13.72
CA GLN A 74 8.28 8.92 13.99
C GLN A 74 7.89 7.58 14.63
N LEU A 75 8.50 6.49 14.16
CA LEU A 75 8.11 5.11 14.46
C LEU A 75 9.15 4.37 15.33
N GLY A 76 10.31 4.98 15.58
CA GLY A 76 11.45 4.30 16.21
C GLY A 76 12.26 3.45 15.23
N ALA A 77 13.22 2.68 15.75
CA ALA A 77 14.08 1.84 14.91
C ALA A 77 13.27 0.73 14.19
N PRO A 78 13.65 0.36 12.95
CA PRO A 78 12.98 -0.72 12.24
C PRO A 78 13.22 -2.07 12.92
N ASP A 79 12.19 -2.93 12.95
CA ASP A 79 12.32 -4.30 13.45
C ASP A 79 13.20 -5.17 12.56
N ARG A 80 13.21 -4.87 11.25
CA ARG A 80 14.01 -5.59 10.25
C ARG A 80 14.58 -4.65 9.21
N GLU A 81 15.84 -4.88 8.87
CA GLU A 81 16.52 -4.24 7.77
C GLU A 81 16.90 -5.24 6.69
N SER A 82 16.85 -4.80 5.43
CA SER A 82 17.24 -5.57 4.25
C SER A 82 18.04 -4.69 3.30
N LYS A 83 18.66 -5.32 2.29
CA LYS A 83 19.39 -4.58 1.24
C LYS A 83 18.52 -3.48 0.60
N ARG A 84 17.23 -3.77 0.41
CA ARG A 84 16.30 -2.89 -0.33
C ARG A 84 15.45 -1.98 0.57
N GLY A 85 15.48 -2.13 1.89
CA GLY A 85 14.73 -1.26 2.79
C GLY A 85 14.42 -1.92 4.13
N HIS A 86 13.39 -1.45 4.82
CA HIS A 86 13.17 -1.68 6.24
C HIS A 86 11.70 -2.02 6.51
N SER A 87 11.43 -2.59 7.69
CA SER A 87 10.09 -2.94 8.14
C SER A 87 9.88 -2.51 9.58
N TRP A 88 8.70 -1.96 9.86
CA TRP A 88 8.18 -1.65 11.19
C TRP A 88 6.87 -2.42 11.41
N ASP A 89 6.78 -3.16 12.50
CA ASP A 89 5.63 -3.89 12.98
C ASP A 89 4.98 -3.11 14.12
N LEU A 90 3.87 -2.45 13.83
CA LEU A 90 3.12 -1.61 14.76
C LEU A 90 1.91 -2.39 15.32
N GLY A 91 2.00 -3.71 15.37
CA GLY A 91 0.91 -4.62 15.75
C GLY A 91 -0.10 -4.79 14.63
N ARG A 92 -1.20 -4.02 14.68
CA ARG A 92 -2.24 -4.07 13.64
C ARG A 92 -1.73 -3.52 12.31
N TYR A 93 -0.83 -2.54 12.34
CA TYR A 93 -0.29 -1.93 11.13
C TYR A 93 1.14 -2.38 10.89
N ARG A 94 1.54 -2.41 9.62
CA ARG A 94 2.91 -2.64 9.21
C ARG A 94 3.32 -1.61 8.17
N VAL A 95 4.52 -1.05 8.38
CA VAL A 95 5.16 -0.13 7.44
C VAL A 95 6.37 -0.83 6.83
N ILE A 96 6.46 -0.89 5.51
CA ILE A 96 7.59 -1.48 4.80
C ILE A 96 8.10 -0.46 3.78
N THR A 97 9.39 -0.17 3.79
CA THR A 97 10.01 0.61 2.72
C THR A 97 10.76 -0.31 1.75
N THR A 98 10.67 -0.06 0.45
CA THR A 98 11.46 -0.76 -0.57
C THR A 98 11.96 0.20 -1.63
N ALA A 99 13.28 0.23 -1.86
CA ALA A 99 13.94 0.97 -2.92
C ALA A 99 14.22 0.02 -4.10
N PHE A 100 13.51 0.22 -5.21
CA PHE A 100 13.72 -0.50 -6.47
C PHE A 100 14.57 0.31 -7.46
N VAL A 101 14.46 1.63 -7.39
CA VAL A 101 15.16 2.59 -8.26
C VAL A 101 16.04 3.45 -7.37
N LYS A 102 17.24 3.80 -7.85
CA LYS A 102 18.15 4.67 -7.10
C LYS A 102 17.54 6.07 -7.01
N GLY A 103 17.45 6.61 -5.78
CA GLY A 103 16.85 7.93 -5.53
C GLY A 103 15.34 7.91 -5.31
N GLU A 104 14.70 6.74 -5.38
CA GLU A 104 13.29 6.58 -5.10
C GLU A 104 13.04 5.47 -4.08
N ILE A 105 12.01 5.63 -3.27
CA ILE A 105 11.59 4.63 -2.31
C ILE A 105 10.08 4.52 -2.28
N THR A 106 9.58 3.29 -2.20
CA THR A 106 8.18 3.01 -1.98
C THR A 106 7.95 2.66 -0.52
N VAL A 107 7.06 3.37 0.14
CA VAL A 107 6.59 3.09 1.50
C VAL A 107 5.22 2.42 1.40
N LYS A 108 5.12 1.21 1.92
CA LYS A 108 3.89 0.43 2.02
C LYS A 108 3.37 0.52 3.45
N TYR A 109 2.16 1.04 3.60
CA TYR A 109 1.36 0.97 4.80
C TYR A 109 0.32 -0.11 4.61
N SER A 110 0.26 -1.09 5.51
CA SER A 110 -0.76 -2.15 5.44
C SER A 110 -1.41 -2.37 6.79
N ASP A 111 -2.73 -2.55 6.79
CA ASP A 111 -3.45 -3.16 7.91
C ASP A 111 -3.21 -4.66 7.83
N ARG A 112 -2.40 -5.17 8.77
CA ARG A 112 -1.99 -6.56 8.82
C ARG A 112 -3.16 -7.47 9.16
N GLU A 113 -4.04 -7.04 10.06
CA GLU A 113 -5.22 -7.81 10.43
C GLU A 113 -6.16 -7.93 9.23
N ALA A 114 -6.41 -6.83 8.53
CA ALA A 114 -7.17 -6.86 7.29
C ALA A 114 -6.48 -7.72 6.21
N TYR A 115 -5.15 -7.66 6.10
CA TYR A 115 -4.41 -8.49 5.17
C TYR A 115 -4.43 -9.99 5.52
N ASP A 116 -4.40 -10.35 6.79
CA ASP A 116 -4.43 -11.75 7.23
C ASP A 116 -5.84 -12.35 7.07
N ILE A 117 -6.90 -11.59 7.38
CA ILE A 117 -8.30 -12.02 7.20
C ILE A 117 -8.69 -12.05 5.71
N TYR A 118 -8.34 -11.02 4.95
CA TYR A 118 -8.90 -10.79 3.62
C TYR A 118 -7.87 -10.96 2.48
N GLY A 119 -6.59 -10.73 2.76
CA GLY A 119 -5.51 -10.79 1.76
C GLY A 119 -4.91 -12.18 1.53
N ARG A 120 -5.24 -13.17 2.36
CA ARG A 120 -4.73 -14.56 2.26
C ARG A 120 -5.82 -15.64 2.37
N PRO A 121 -6.92 -15.59 1.59
CA PRO A 121 -7.99 -16.58 1.67
C PRO A 121 -7.56 -18.04 1.35
N TRP A 122 -6.34 -18.25 0.85
CA TRP A 122 -5.77 -19.58 0.62
C TRP A 122 -5.05 -20.19 1.83
N LEU A 123 -4.66 -19.39 2.84
CA LEU A 123 -4.08 -19.93 4.08
C LEU A 123 -5.13 -20.66 4.92
N GLU A 124 -6.40 -20.25 4.82
CA GLU A 124 -7.50 -20.97 5.46
C GLU A 124 -7.80 -22.29 4.75
N LYS A 125 -7.59 -22.38 3.43
CA LYS A 125 -7.76 -23.63 2.66
C LYS A 125 -6.76 -24.72 3.01
N GLU A 126 -5.61 -24.39 3.59
CA GLU A 126 -4.64 -25.41 4.06
C GLU A 126 -5.01 -25.99 5.43
N LYS A 127 -5.98 -25.41 6.16
CA LYS A 127 -6.43 -25.94 7.46
C LYS A 127 -7.55 -26.99 7.37
N GLU A 128 -8.07 -27.27 6.18
CA GLU A 128 -9.13 -28.27 5.93
C GLU A 128 -8.61 -29.53 5.23
N LYS A 129 -7.49 -30.09 5.69
CA LYS A 129 -7.02 -31.42 5.27
C LYS A 129 -6.71 -32.31 6.47
#